data_AF-L0B0W6-F1
#
_entry.id   AF-L0B0W6-F1
#
_cell.length_a   1.000
_cell.length_b   1.000
_cell.length_c   1.000
_cell.angle_alpha   90.00
_cell.angle_beta   90.00
_cell.angle_gamma   90.00
#
_symmetry.space_group_name_H-M   'P 1'
#
loop_
_entity.id
_entity.type
_entity.pdbx_description
1 polymer ?
#
loop_
_entity_poly.entity_id
_entity_poly.type
_entity_poly.pdbx_seq_one_letter_code
_entity_poly.pdbx_strand_id
1 'polypeptide(L)'
;MMYYTLRRLSNANTNKVAKYVEKVADLGKRNLLFRVDIRHIYSIWTICKNEEEYKLGLSATNHFYNFGRQLTPEGVNKLFVMTLRCKQTQEAIKLIEGCNDWLCNPPSLGMIYILLGDLISKKDFDSVFRLFKVVRTTWNIRLSNTLYHYSIVAMLMMDKNPLEEALMLYGDAEVMNIRLKEETHNFVLEHALKKPVDDKHAIICKYVLERMINEVGALTSKSYYLIAWFILKYKEHVHPSLDPICSLYKDWTLPIRQAYTMEILHTNNVDIPQEFVKDIQNEAENGSKEAQFVLEHRLSAEL
;
A
#
# COMPACT_ATOMS: atom_id res chain seq x y z
N MET A 1 -9.46 -39.28 9.48
CA MET A 1 -10.76 -39.30 8.75
C MET A 1 -11.02 -37.99 7.99
N MET A 2 -10.82 -36.81 8.60
CA MET A 2 -11.05 -35.49 7.97
C MET A 2 -10.23 -35.22 6.67
N TYR A 3 -8.96 -35.64 6.64
CA TYR A 3 -8.10 -35.52 5.44
C TYR A 3 -8.57 -36.34 4.23
N TYR A 4 -9.14 -37.53 4.48
CA TYR A 4 -9.66 -38.39 3.41
C TYR A 4 -10.94 -37.83 2.78
N THR A 5 -11.81 -37.23 3.60
CA THR A 5 -13.05 -36.60 3.15
C THR A 5 -12.75 -35.33 2.34
N LEU A 6 -11.80 -34.51 2.79
CA LEU A 6 -11.34 -33.31 2.06
C LEU A 6 -10.72 -33.67 0.70
N ARG A 7 -9.89 -34.71 0.64
CA ARG A 7 -9.26 -35.18 -0.61
C ARG A 7 -10.29 -35.74 -1.59
N ARG A 8 -11.29 -36.51 -1.12
CA ARG A 8 -12.40 -36.99 -1.98
C ARG A 8 -13.27 -35.85 -2.51
N LEU A 9 -13.58 -34.85 -1.68
CA LEU A 9 -14.35 -33.67 -2.09
C LEU A 9 -13.58 -32.80 -3.09
N SER A 10 -12.26 -32.65 -2.89
CA SER A 10 -11.37 -32.00 -3.84
C SER A 10 -11.41 -32.70 -5.20
N ASN A 11 -11.20 -34.02 -5.23
CA ASN A 11 -11.21 -34.80 -6.48
C ASN A 11 -12.57 -34.75 -7.21
N ALA A 12 -13.68 -34.74 -6.47
CA ALA A 12 -15.02 -34.64 -7.05
C ALA A 12 -15.26 -33.27 -7.71
N ASN A 13 -14.80 -32.18 -7.08
CA ASN A 13 -14.89 -30.84 -7.66
C ASN A 13 -13.97 -30.69 -8.88
N THR A 14 -12.74 -31.20 -8.83
CA THR A 14 -11.81 -31.18 -9.96
C THR A 14 -12.37 -31.92 -11.17
N ASN A 15 -12.97 -33.10 -10.97
CA ASN A 15 -13.66 -33.84 -12.03
C ASN A 15 -14.86 -33.07 -12.62
N LYS A 16 -15.58 -32.33 -11.79
CA LYS A 16 -16.69 -31.48 -12.24
C LYS A 16 -16.15 -30.32 -13.09
N VAL A 17 -15.10 -29.63 -12.65
CA VAL A 17 -14.43 -28.57 -13.41
C VAL A 17 -13.98 -29.10 -14.76
N ALA A 18 -13.26 -30.23 -14.79
CA ALA A 18 -12.76 -30.85 -16.02
C ALA A 18 -13.88 -31.13 -17.04
N LYS A 19 -15.00 -31.69 -16.60
CA LYS A 19 -16.18 -31.92 -17.47
C LYS A 19 -16.74 -30.63 -18.08
N TYR A 20 -16.73 -29.52 -17.34
CA TYR A 20 -17.16 -28.23 -17.91
C TYR A 20 -16.15 -27.68 -18.92
N VAL A 21 -14.85 -27.84 -18.65
CA VAL A 21 -13.78 -27.46 -19.59
C VAL A 21 -13.91 -28.25 -20.90
N GLU A 22 -14.06 -29.57 -20.82
CA GLU A 22 -14.28 -30.44 -21.99
C GLU A 22 -15.49 -30.00 -22.80
N LYS A 23 -16.60 -29.69 -22.13
CA LYS A 23 -17.81 -29.19 -22.80
C LYS A 23 -17.54 -27.89 -23.57
N VAL A 24 -16.78 -26.96 -22.99
CA VAL A 24 -16.40 -25.70 -23.66
C VAL A 24 -15.50 -25.97 -24.86
N ALA A 25 -14.51 -26.86 -24.70
CA ALA A 25 -13.61 -27.23 -25.79
C ALA A 25 -14.36 -27.89 -26.96
N ASP A 26 -15.27 -28.81 -26.68
CA ASP A 26 -16.09 -29.49 -27.70
C ASP A 26 -17.03 -28.54 -28.43
N LEU A 27 -17.65 -27.59 -27.73
CA LEU A 27 -18.50 -26.57 -28.35
C LEU A 27 -17.71 -25.70 -29.33
N GLY A 28 -16.48 -25.33 -28.97
CA GLY A 28 -15.60 -24.56 -29.86
C GLY A 28 -15.16 -25.35 -31.10
N LYS A 29 -14.76 -26.61 -30.95
CA LYS A 29 -14.35 -27.49 -32.07
C LYS A 29 -15.45 -27.68 -33.13
N ARG A 30 -16.71 -27.66 -32.72
CA ARG A 30 -17.86 -27.81 -33.64
C ARG A 30 -18.21 -26.52 -34.41
N ASN A 31 -17.34 -25.51 -34.39
CA ASN A 31 -17.59 -24.15 -34.93
C ASN A 31 -18.86 -23.49 -34.37
N LEU A 32 -19.34 -23.93 -33.20
CA LEU A 32 -20.44 -23.29 -32.48
C LEU A 32 -19.90 -22.15 -31.63
N LEU A 33 -19.00 -21.33 -32.19
CA LEU A 33 -18.31 -20.23 -31.51
C LEU A 33 -19.29 -19.21 -30.93
N PHE A 34 -20.48 -19.05 -31.55
CA PHE A 34 -21.57 -18.22 -31.04
C PHE A 34 -22.25 -18.79 -29.78
N ARG A 35 -22.04 -20.07 -29.46
CA ARG A 35 -22.61 -20.75 -28.29
C ARG A 35 -21.66 -20.82 -27.10
N VAL A 36 -20.37 -20.52 -27.27
CA VAL A 36 -19.43 -20.39 -26.14
C VAL A 36 -19.53 -18.96 -25.59
N ASP A 37 -20.59 -18.72 -24.84
CA ASP A 37 -20.79 -17.48 -24.08
C ASP A 37 -19.77 -17.39 -22.93
N ILE A 38 -19.30 -16.17 -22.64
CA ILE A 38 -18.38 -15.90 -21.52
C ILE A 38 -18.93 -16.37 -20.17
N ARG A 39 -20.26 -16.46 -20.02
CA ARG A 39 -20.95 -17.04 -18.86
C ARG A 39 -20.56 -18.50 -18.58
N HIS A 40 -20.20 -19.27 -19.61
CA HIS A 40 -19.67 -20.63 -19.43
C HIS A 40 -18.28 -20.64 -18.80
N ILE A 41 -17.46 -19.66 -19.13
CA ILE A 41 -16.14 -19.49 -18.51
C ILE A 41 -16.31 -19.01 -17.06
N TYR A 42 -17.23 -18.07 -16.81
CA TYR A 42 -17.50 -17.58 -15.46
C TYR A 42 -17.96 -18.68 -14.50
N SER A 43 -18.78 -19.63 -14.97
CA SER A 43 -19.23 -20.74 -14.12
C SER A 43 -18.09 -21.67 -13.73
N ILE A 44 -17.12 -21.89 -14.63
CA ILE A 44 -15.89 -22.65 -14.34
C ILE A 44 -15.06 -21.90 -13.29
N TRP A 45 -14.73 -20.63 -13.53
CA TRP A 45 -13.91 -19.84 -12.60
C TRP A 45 -14.52 -19.70 -11.21
N THR A 46 -15.85 -19.67 -11.12
CA THR A 46 -16.55 -19.54 -9.83
C THR A 46 -16.38 -20.76 -8.94
N ILE A 47 -16.15 -21.95 -9.50
CA ILE A 47 -16.04 -23.19 -8.72
C ILE A 47 -14.60 -23.59 -8.40
N CYS A 48 -13.59 -23.02 -9.07
CA CYS A 48 -12.18 -23.29 -8.79
C CYS A 48 -11.75 -22.74 -7.42
N LYS A 49 -11.00 -23.55 -6.67
CA LYS A 49 -10.54 -23.27 -5.29
C LYS A 49 -9.12 -23.71 -4.99
N ASN A 50 -8.51 -24.55 -5.83
CA ASN A 50 -7.16 -25.08 -5.63
C ASN A 50 -6.29 -24.95 -6.91
N GLU A 51 -5.02 -25.35 -6.82
CA GLU A 51 -4.05 -25.23 -7.92
C GLU A 51 -4.41 -26.10 -9.14
N GLU A 52 -4.90 -27.33 -8.93
CA GLU A 52 -5.31 -28.21 -10.04
C GLU A 52 -6.49 -27.62 -10.81
N GLU A 53 -7.49 -27.13 -10.08
CA GLU A 53 -8.66 -26.45 -10.63
C GLU A 53 -8.30 -25.12 -11.28
N TYR A 54 -7.28 -24.42 -10.78
CA TYR A 54 -6.74 -23.23 -11.42
C TYR A 54 -6.17 -23.54 -12.79
N LYS A 55 -5.37 -24.60 -12.93
CA LYS A 55 -4.82 -25.05 -14.23
C LYS A 55 -5.95 -25.38 -15.22
N LEU A 56 -7.01 -26.04 -14.76
CA LEU A 56 -8.20 -26.30 -15.58
C LEU A 56 -8.93 -25.02 -15.97
N GLY A 57 -9.09 -24.08 -15.04
CA GLY A 57 -9.68 -22.77 -15.28
C GLY A 57 -8.90 -21.95 -16.31
N LEU A 58 -7.56 -21.97 -16.25
CA LEU A 58 -6.68 -21.38 -17.25
C LEU A 58 -6.79 -22.08 -18.61
N SER A 59 -6.90 -23.41 -18.64
CA SER A 59 -7.12 -24.15 -19.89
C SER A 59 -8.41 -23.72 -20.58
N ALA A 60 -9.50 -23.51 -19.82
CA ALA A 60 -10.73 -22.96 -20.38
C ALA A 60 -10.55 -21.53 -20.91
N THR A 61 -9.80 -20.68 -20.19
CA THR A 61 -9.45 -19.34 -20.65
C THR A 61 -8.66 -19.40 -21.97
N ASN A 62 -7.67 -20.28 -22.06
CA ASN A 62 -6.87 -20.45 -23.27
C ASN A 62 -7.72 -20.90 -24.46
N HIS A 63 -8.65 -21.86 -24.26
CA HIS A 63 -9.62 -22.22 -25.30
C HIS A 63 -10.46 -21.02 -25.73
N PHE A 64 -10.95 -20.21 -24.78
CA PHE A 64 -11.72 -19.01 -25.09
C PHE A 64 -10.95 -18.02 -25.98
N TYR A 65 -9.68 -17.78 -25.68
CA TYR A 65 -8.80 -16.96 -26.52
C TYR A 65 -8.52 -17.59 -27.89
N ASN A 66 -8.24 -18.89 -27.95
CA ASN A 66 -8.01 -19.62 -29.21
C ASN A 66 -9.24 -19.63 -30.13
N PHE A 67 -10.43 -19.38 -29.59
CA PHE A 67 -11.66 -19.17 -30.34
C PHE A 67 -11.82 -17.73 -30.87
N GLY A 68 -10.78 -16.91 -30.77
CA GLY A 68 -10.78 -15.51 -31.21
C GLY A 68 -11.60 -14.59 -30.31
N ARG A 69 -11.91 -15.00 -29.07
CA ARG A 69 -12.67 -14.19 -28.11
C ARG A 69 -11.72 -13.46 -27.16
N GLN A 70 -12.10 -12.25 -26.77
CA GLN A 70 -11.39 -11.46 -25.77
C GLN A 70 -12.20 -11.38 -24.48
N LEU A 71 -11.50 -11.27 -23.36
CA LEU A 71 -12.14 -11.03 -22.07
C LEU A 71 -12.64 -9.59 -21.96
N THR A 72 -13.88 -9.45 -21.48
CA THR A 72 -14.40 -8.15 -21.05
C THR A 72 -13.69 -7.70 -19.77
N PRO A 73 -13.74 -6.41 -19.39
CA PRO A 73 -13.20 -5.94 -18.10
C PRO A 73 -13.74 -6.72 -16.89
N GLU A 74 -15.03 -7.08 -16.90
CA GLU A 74 -15.61 -7.95 -15.87
C GLU A 74 -14.97 -9.35 -15.88
N GLY A 75 -14.74 -9.91 -17.07
CA GLY A 75 -14.09 -11.20 -17.23
C GLY A 75 -12.66 -11.22 -16.70
N VAL A 76 -11.89 -10.15 -16.94
CA VAL A 76 -10.55 -9.99 -16.36
C VAL A 76 -10.61 -10.00 -14.84
N ASN A 77 -11.53 -9.24 -14.23
CA ASN A 77 -11.68 -9.23 -12.77
C ASN A 77 -12.06 -10.61 -12.23
N LYS A 78 -12.93 -11.36 -12.90
CA LYS A 78 -13.30 -12.72 -12.46
C LYS A 78 -12.15 -13.72 -12.60
N LEU A 79 -11.36 -13.64 -13.69
CA LEU A 79 -10.13 -14.42 -13.85
C LEU A 79 -9.14 -14.10 -12.73
N PHE A 80 -8.98 -12.83 -12.39
CA PHE A 80 -8.12 -12.39 -11.31
C PHE A 80 -8.60 -12.90 -9.94
N VAL A 81 -9.89 -12.78 -9.65
CA VAL A 81 -10.51 -13.31 -8.42
C VAL A 81 -10.35 -14.83 -8.31
N MET A 82 -10.51 -15.57 -9.42
CA MET A 82 -10.23 -17.01 -9.43
C MET A 82 -8.78 -17.29 -9.05
N THR A 83 -7.85 -16.54 -9.64
CA THR A 83 -6.40 -16.68 -9.40
C THR A 83 -6.07 -16.48 -7.92
N LEU A 84 -6.59 -15.41 -7.31
CA LEU A 84 -6.43 -15.15 -5.87
C LEU A 84 -7.07 -16.24 -5.00
N ARG A 85 -8.30 -16.68 -5.34
CA ARG A 85 -9.02 -17.73 -4.60
C ARG A 85 -8.27 -19.05 -4.59
N CYS A 86 -7.60 -19.39 -5.70
CA CYS A 86 -6.76 -20.57 -5.81
C CYS A 86 -5.37 -20.40 -5.19
N LYS A 87 -5.14 -19.29 -4.46
CA LYS A 87 -3.89 -18.92 -3.79
C LYS A 87 -2.69 -18.78 -4.74
N GLN A 88 -2.94 -18.42 -5.99
CA GLN A 88 -1.89 -18.28 -7.02
C GLN A 88 -1.39 -16.82 -7.07
N THR A 89 -0.83 -16.33 -5.97
CA THR A 89 -0.43 -14.92 -5.81
C THR A 89 0.59 -14.46 -6.86
N GLN A 90 1.59 -15.28 -7.17
CA GLN A 90 2.60 -14.93 -8.19
C GLN A 90 2.01 -14.89 -9.61
N GLU A 91 1.05 -15.78 -9.91
CA GLU A 91 0.34 -15.74 -11.19
C GLU A 91 -0.59 -14.52 -11.27
N ALA A 92 -1.14 -14.04 -10.15
CA ALA A 92 -1.90 -12.80 -10.13
C ALA A 92 -1.05 -11.59 -10.53
N ILE A 93 0.22 -11.51 -10.07
CA ILE A 93 1.16 -10.49 -10.53
C ILE A 93 1.43 -10.62 -12.02
N LYS A 94 1.68 -11.84 -12.52
CA LYS A 94 1.89 -12.10 -13.96
C LYS A 94 0.68 -11.75 -14.82
N LEU A 95 -0.55 -11.91 -14.32
CA LEU A 95 -1.75 -11.47 -15.04
C LEU A 95 -1.76 -9.95 -15.24
N ILE A 96 -1.27 -9.18 -14.27
CA ILE A 96 -1.13 -7.72 -14.41
C ILE A 96 -0.01 -7.38 -15.39
N GLU A 97 1.11 -8.11 -15.35
CA GLU A 97 2.21 -7.97 -16.34
C GLU A 97 1.69 -8.23 -17.77
N GLY A 98 0.84 -9.25 -17.95
CA GLY A 98 0.25 -9.62 -19.24
C GLY A 98 -0.71 -8.59 -19.85
N CYS A 99 -1.03 -7.50 -19.14
CA CYS A 99 -1.83 -6.39 -19.65
C CYS A 99 -1.15 -5.61 -20.78
N ASN A 100 0.17 -5.75 -20.89
CA ASN A 100 0.93 -5.14 -21.98
C ASN A 100 0.98 -6.03 -23.24
N ASP A 101 0.57 -7.30 -23.14
CA ASP A 101 0.74 -8.30 -24.20
C ASP A 101 -0.59 -8.85 -24.72
N TRP A 102 -1.26 -9.69 -23.94
CA TRP A 102 -2.41 -10.50 -24.39
C TRP A 102 -3.71 -10.18 -23.66
N LEU A 103 -3.62 -9.52 -22.50
CA LEU A 103 -4.77 -9.16 -21.69
C LEU A 103 -5.20 -7.71 -21.99
N CYS A 104 -6.26 -7.53 -22.77
CA CYS A 104 -6.63 -6.21 -23.31
C CYS A 104 -7.00 -5.16 -22.24
N ASN A 105 -7.37 -5.57 -21.03
CA ASN A 105 -7.75 -4.68 -19.95
C ASN A 105 -7.07 -5.13 -18.65
N PRO A 106 -6.57 -4.21 -17.82
CA PRO A 106 -6.07 -4.58 -16.51
C PRO A 106 -7.19 -4.96 -15.53
N PRO A 107 -6.88 -5.76 -14.49
CA PRO A 107 -7.75 -5.86 -13.33
C PRO A 107 -8.03 -4.47 -12.75
N SER A 108 -9.21 -4.30 -12.16
CA SER A 108 -9.56 -3.02 -11.53
C SER A 108 -8.61 -2.69 -10.39
N LEU A 109 -8.40 -1.39 -10.11
CA LEU A 109 -7.55 -0.95 -9.00
C LEU A 109 -7.96 -1.57 -7.66
N GLY A 110 -9.26 -1.78 -7.43
CA GLY A 110 -9.74 -2.48 -6.24
C GLY A 110 -9.21 -3.90 -6.11
N MET A 111 -9.12 -4.65 -7.23
CA MET A 111 -8.54 -5.99 -7.24
C MET A 111 -7.03 -5.97 -6.99
N ILE A 112 -6.33 -4.98 -7.56
CA ILE A 112 -4.90 -4.78 -7.32
C ILE A 112 -4.64 -4.45 -5.84
N TYR A 113 -5.46 -3.62 -5.20
CA TYR A 113 -5.32 -3.32 -3.77
C TYR A 113 -5.64 -4.53 -2.88
N ILE A 114 -6.58 -5.41 -3.28
CA ILE A 114 -6.81 -6.68 -2.56
C ILE A 114 -5.56 -7.55 -2.60
N LEU A 115 -4.92 -7.69 -3.77
CA LEU A 115 -3.65 -8.41 -3.90
C LEU A 115 -2.55 -7.75 -3.04
N LEU A 116 -2.45 -6.43 -3.08
CA LEU A 116 -1.47 -5.67 -2.29
C LEU A 116 -1.67 -5.90 -0.78
N GLY A 117 -2.92 -5.86 -0.30
CA GLY A 117 -3.26 -6.16 1.09
C GLY A 117 -2.94 -7.60 1.49
N ASP A 118 -3.21 -8.58 0.61
CA ASP A 118 -2.83 -9.99 0.84
C ASP A 118 -1.30 -10.15 0.97
N LEU A 119 -0.52 -9.51 0.10
CA LEU A 119 0.94 -9.52 0.15
C LEU A 119 1.49 -8.88 1.44
N ILE A 120 0.98 -7.71 1.81
CA ILE A 120 1.36 -7.00 3.04
C ILE A 120 1.02 -7.87 4.28
N SER A 121 -0.16 -8.49 4.31
CA SER A 121 -0.56 -9.36 5.43
C SER A 121 0.35 -10.57 5.61
N LYS A 122 0.96 -11.04 4.52
CA LYS A 122 1.95 -12.13 4.50
C LYS A 122 3.38 -11.67 4.73
N LYS A 123 3.60 -10.35 4.88
CA LYS A 123 4.92 -9.70 4.96
C LYS A 123 5.81 -9.99 3.72
N ASP A 124 5.20 -10.22 2.57
CA ASP A 124 5.92 -10.44 1.31
C ASP A 124 6.18 -9.10 0.61
N PHE A 125 7.06 -8.30 1.22
CA PHE A 125 7.35 -6.93 0.77
C PHE A 125 8.10 -6.87 -0.56
N ASP A 126 8.90 -7.89 -0.87
CA ASP A 126 9.56 -8.00 -2.19
C ASP A 126 8.51 -8.12 -3.31
N SER A 127 7.47 -8.93 -3.10
CA SER A 127 6.37 -9.02 -4.06
C SER A 127 5.51 -7.75 -4.10
N VAL A 128 5.38 -7.01 -2.99
CA VAL A 128 4.75 -5.68 -2.99
C VAL A 128 5.51 -4.72 -3.91
N PHE A 129 6.84 -4.65 -3.76
CA PHE A 129 7.67 -3.80 -4.61
C PHE A 129 7.62 -4.22 -6.08
N ARG A 130 7.67 -5.53 -6.34
CA ARG A 130 7.48 -6.06 -7.70
C ARG A 130 6.13 -5.66 -8.29
N LEU A 131 5.05 -5.82 -7.53
CA LEU A 131 3.70 -5.41 -7.97
C LEU A 131 3.63 -3.91 -8.27
N PHE A 132 4.20 -3.08 -7.40
CA PHE A 132 4.31 -1.64 -7.63
C PHE A 132 5.02 -1.35 -8.95
N LYS A 133 6.18 -1.96 -9.19
CA LYS A 133 6.94 -1.79 -10.44
C LYS A 133 6.11 -2.16 -11.67
N VAL A 134 5.43 -3.31 -11.63
CA VAL A 134 4.56 -3.75 -12.73
C VAL A 134 3.48 -2.70 -13.00
N VAL A 135 2.75 -2.27 -11.97
CA VAL A 135 1.70 -1.25 -12.12
C VAL A 135 2.27 0.07 -12.64
N ARG A 136 3.44 0.48 -12.13
CA ARG A 136 4.14 1.71 -12.52
C ARG A 136 4.60 1.72 -13.98
N THR A 137 4.93 0.56 -14.55
CA THR A 137 5.35 0.40 -15.94
C THR A 137 4.20 0.14 -16.91
N THR A 138 3.04 -0.29 -16.41
CA THR A 138 1.89 -0.61 -17.24
C THR A 138 1.05 0.64 -17.49
N TRP A 139 1.16 1.20 -18.69
CA TRP A 139 0.57 2.50 -19.07
C TRP A 139 -0.95 2.57 -18.95
N ASN A 140 -1.65 1.44 -19.08
CA ASN A 140 -3.12 1.39 -19.03
C ASN A 140 -3.68 1.31 -17.59
N ILE A 141 -2.81 1.23 -16.57
CA ILE A 141 -3.21 1.29 -15.16
C ILE A 141 -2.96 2.68 -14.61
N ARG A 142 -4.02 3.33 -14.13
CA ARG A 142 -3.93 4.64 -13.51
C ARG A 142 -3.22 4.55 -12.15
N LEU A 143 -2.13 5.29 -12.00
CA LEU A 143 -1.46 5.47 -10.71
C LEU A 143 -2.33 6.30 -9.76
N SER A 144 -2.27 5.99 -8.47
CA SER A 144 -3.10 6.63 -7.44
C SER A 144 -2.31 6.87 -6.17
N ASN A 145 -2.74 7.83 -5.36
CA ASN A 145 -2.15 8.05 -4.04
C ASN A 145 -2.28 6.83 -3.12
N THR A 146 -3.36 6.03 -3.25
CA THR A 146 -3.58 4.80 -2.49
C THR A 146 -2.53 3.73 -2.81
N LEU A 147 -2.15 3.58 -4.09
CA LEU A 147 -1.09 2.66 -4.50
C LEU A 147 0.24 3.03 -3.84
N TYR A 148 0.62 4.31 -3.94
CA TYR A 148 1.85 4.80 -3.33
C TYR A 148 1.82 4.68 -1.81
N HIS A 149 0.72 5.06 -1.17
CA HIS A 149 0.56 4.96 0.28
C HIS A 149 0.84 3.54 0.78
N TYR A 150 0.15 2.54 0.25
CA TYR A 150 0.35 1.16 0.68
C TYR A 150 1.76 0.64 0.36
N SER A 151 2.31 1.01 -0.79
CA SER A 151 3.64 0.55 -1.21
C SER A 151 4.74 1.18 -0.34
N ILE A 152 4.68 2.48 -0.08
CA ILE A 152 5.61 3.21 0.80
C ILE A 152 5.55 2.65 2.22
N VAL A 153 4.35 2.48 2.78
CA VAL A 153 4.17 1.90 4.12
C VAL A 153 4.74 0.48 4.18
N ALA A 154 4.55 -0.33 3.13
CA ALA A 154 5.15 -1.66 3.04
C ALA A 154 6.69 -1.61 3.00
N MET A 155 7.30 -0.67 2.27
CA MET A 155 8.76 -0.51 2.24
C MET A 155 9.31 -0.11 3.62
N LEU A 156 8.59 0.73 4.36
CA LEU A 156 8.98 1.10 5.73
C LEU A 156 8.96 -0.09 6.72
N MET A 157 8.25 -1.18 6.39
CA MET A 157 8.19 -2.40 7.20
C MET A 157 9.26 -3.43 6.83
N MET A 158 10.13 -3.14 5.86
CA MET A 158 11.21 -4.04 5.45
C MET A 158 12.36 -4.06 6.47
N ASP A 159 13.05 -5.21 6.56
CA ASP A 159 14.18 -5.38 7.48
C ASP A 159 15.44 -4.62 7.02
N LYS A 160 15.59 -4.41 5.70
CA LYS A 160 16.79 -3.82 5.09
C LYS A 160 16.46 -2.48 4.48
N ASN A 161 17.18 -1.45 4.92
CA ASN A 161 17.11 -0.07 4.40
C ASN A 161 15.66 0.44 4.17
N PRO A 162 14.76 0.30 5.16
CA PRO A 162 13.34 0.58 4.96
C PRO A 162 13.06 2.04 4.55
N LEU A 163 13.83 2.97 5.09
CA LEU A 163 13.66 4.40 4.81
C LEU A 163 14.11 4.73 3.38
N GLU A 164 15.24 4.17 2.95
CA GLU A 164 15.78 4.39 1.61
C GLU A 164 14.83 3.84 0.53
N GLU A 165 14.34 2.61 0.72
CA GLU A 165 13.36 1.99 -0.19
C GLU A 165 12.06 2.82 -0.24
N ALA A 166 11.55 3.25 0.91
CA ALA A 166 10.37 4.11 0.98
C ALA A 166 10.58 5.46 0.29
N LEU A 167 11.75 6.08 0.45
CA LEU A 167 12.09 7.36 -0.16
C LEU A 167 12.19 7.27 -1.69
N MET A 168 12.61 6.12 -2.24
CA MET A 168 12.58 5.92 -3.70
C MET A 168 11.16 6.02 -4.26
N LEU A 169 10.19 5.35 -3.62
CA LEU A 169 8.78 5.41 -4.04
C LEU A 169 8.17 6.78 -3.75
N TYR A 170 8.54 7.39 -2.62
CA TYR A 170 8.09 8.71 -2.25
C TYR A 170 8.55 9.74 -3.30
N GLY A 171 9.83 9.75 -3.69
CA GLY A 171 10.35 10.59 -4.76
C GLY A 171 9.71 10.30 -6.13
N ASP A 172 9.50 9.03 -6.48
CA ASP A 172 8.79 8.67 -7.73
C ASP A 172 7.36 9.23 -7.77
N ALA A 173 6.66 9.30 -6.64
CA ALA A 173 5.34 9.93 -6.58
C ALA A 173 5.38 11.41 -6.98
N GLU A 174 6.44 12.14 -6.60
CA GLU A 174 6.62 13.54 -6.99
C GLU A 174 6.88 13.66 -8.49
N VAL A 175 7.78 12.84 -9.04
CA VAL A 175 8.06 12.79 -10.48
C VAL A 175 6.80 12.49 -11.28
N MET A 176 5.92 11.65 -10.75
CA MET A 176 4.65 11.29 -11.36
C MET A 176 3.50 12.26 -11.06
N ASN A 177 3.77 13.40 -10.41
CA ASN A 177 2.79 14.41 -10.00
C ASN A 177 1.62 13.81 -9.19
N ILE A 178 1.89 12.82 -8.35
CA ILE A 178 0.92 12.20 -7.45
C ILE A 178 1.04 12.87 -6.08
N ARG A 179 0.01 13.65 -5.73
CA ARG A 179 -0.12 14.19 -4.37
C ARG A 179 -0.44 13.07 -3.39
N LEU A 180 0.42 12.91 -2.38
CA LEU A 180 0.28 11.91 -1.34
C LEU A 180 -0.67 12.41 -0.26
N LYS A 181 -1.23 11.46 0.50
CA LYS A 181 -2.05 11.79 1.66
C LYS A 181 -1.16 12.14 2.85
N GLU A 182 -1.67 12.97 3.74
CA GLU A 182 -1.00 13.38 4.97
C GLU A 182 -0.47 12.20 5.79
N GLU A 183 -1.24 11.12 5.91
CA GLU A 183 -0.80 9.95 6.67
C GLU A 183 0.48 9.33 6.08
N THR A 184 0.65 9.40 4.76
CA THR A 184 1.86 8.90 4.08
C THR A 184 3.07 9.73 4.44
N HIS A 185 2.92 11.05 4.45
CA HIS A 185 3.97 12.00 4.86
C HIS A 185 4.36 11.75 6.31
N ASN A 186 3.36 11.60 7.19
CA ASN A 186 3.58 11.30 8.60
C ASN A 186 4.34 10.00 8.81
N PHE A 187 4.00 8.92 8.09
CA PHE A 187 4.72 7.66 8.20
C PHE A 187 6.19 7.78 7.80
N VAL A 188 6.49 8.44 6.67
CA VAL A 188 7.87 8.61 6.20
C VAL A 188 8.66 9.50 7.17
N LEU A 189 8.07 10.62 7.60
CA LEU A 189 8.70 11.56 8.53
C LEU A 189 8.99 10.90 9.88
N GLU A 190 8.04 10.15 10.44
CA GLU A 190 8.22 9.45 11.71
C GLU A 190 9.39 8.44 11.64
N HIS A 191 9.50 7.68 10.53
CA HIS A 191 10.61 6.74 10.34
C HIS A 191 11.95 7.44 10.14
N ALA A 192 11.97 8.60 9.46
CA ALA A 192 13.17 9.41 9.31
C ALA A 192 13.61 10.00 10.66
N LEU A 193 12.66 10.47 11.48
CA LEU A 193 12.93 11.02 12.81
C LEU A 193 13.41 9.99 13.81
N LYS A 194 13.08 8.70 13.66
CA LYS A 194 13.60 7.63 14.52
C LYS A 194 15.10 7.37 14.33
N LYS A 195 15.71 7.86 13.24
CA LYS A 195 17.14 7.70 12.99
C LYS A 195 17.97 8.61 13.91
N PRO A 196 19.24 8.27 14.19
CA PRO A 196 20.15 9.16 14.91
C PRO A 196 20.27 10.51 14.20
N VAL A 197 20.57 11.56 14.98
CA VAL A 197 20.78 12.91 14.42
C VAL A 197 21.99 12.87 13.50
N ASP A 198 21.76 13.16 12.22
CA ASP A 198 22.82 13.45 11.24
C ASP A 198 22.33 14.46 10.19
N ASP A 199 23.27 15.08 9.48
CA ASP A 199 22.96 16.10 8.47
C ASP A 199 22.11 15.55 7.32
N LYS A 200 22.28 14.27 6.97
CA LYS A 200 21.57 13.64 5.85
C LYS A 200 20.09 13.45 6.16
N HIS A 201 19.78 12.95 7.35
CA HIS A 201 18.42 12.73 7.84
C HIS A 201 17.74 14.06 8.15
N ALA A 202 18.48 15.09 8.58
CA ALA A 202 17.94 16.45 8.69
C ALA A 202 17.41 16.95 7.32
N ILE A 203 18.20 16.78 6.26
CA ILE A 203 17.80 17.13 4.89
C ILE A 203 16.59 16.31 4.43
N ILE A 204 16.57 15.00 4.70
CA ILE A 204 15.44 14.12 4.38
C ILE A 204 14.15 14.58 5.09
N CYS A 205 14.22 14.80 6.41
CA CYS A 205 13.05 15.24 7.20
C CYS A 205 12.53 16.57 6.67
N LYS A 206 13.43 17.51 6.35
CA LYS A 206 13.07 18.80 5.75
C LYS A 206 12.35 18.62 4.41
N TYR A 207 12.90 17.80 3.51
CA TYR A 207 12.26 17.52 2.21
C TYR A 207 10.84 16.95 2.39
N VAL A 208 10.65 16.00 3.30
CA VAL A 208 9.33 15.41 3.59
C VAL A 208 8.37 16.48 4.15
N LEU A 209 8.83 17.34 5.06
CA LEU A 209 8.03 18.41 5.65
C LEU A 209 7.60 19.48 4.64
N GLU A 210 8.53 19.97 3.81
CA GLU A 210 8.25 20.94 2.75
C GLU A 210 7.20 20.39 1.81
N ARG A 211 7.36 19.13 1.39
CA ARG A 211 6.40 18.48 0.51
C ARG A 211 5.04 18.26 1.19
N MET A 212 5.02 17.84 2.45
CA MET A 212 3.79 17.70 3.22
C MET A 212 3.02 19.01 3.29
N ILE A 213 3.67 20.13 3.61
CA ILE A 213 3.04 21.45 3.69
C ILE A 213 2.50 21.91 2.33
N ASN A 214 3.21 21.60 1.24
CA ASN A 214 2.76 21.95 -0.11
C ASN A 214 1.60 21.07 -0.62
N GLU A 215 1.56 19.81 -0.20
CA GLU A 215 0.54 18.86 -0.65
C GLU A 215 -0.71 18.85 0.24
N VAL A 216 -0.55 19.07 1.54
CA VAL A 216 -1.60 18.97 2.55
C VAL A 216 -2.03 20.38 2.96
N GLY A 217 -3.28 20.73 2.66
CA GLY A 217 -3.80 22.07 2.94
C GLY A 217 -3.99 22.36 4.43
N ALA A 218 -4.52 21.41 5.20
CA ALA A 218 -4.75 21.55 6.64
C ALA A 218 -4.18 20.33 7.36
N LEU A 219 -3.23 20.57 8.27
CA LEU A 219 -2.54 19.53 9.03
C LEU A 219 -3.34 19.07 10.24
N THR A 220 -3.25 17.78 10.53
CA THR A 220 -3.73 17.13 11.75
C THR A 220 -2.78 17.34 12.92
N SER A 221 -3.25 17.03 14.13
CA SER A 221 -2.45 17.03 15.36
C SER A 221 -1.19 16.17 15.26
N LYS A 222 -1.28 14.96 14.66
CA LYS A 222 -0.11 14.09 14.47
C LYS A 222 0.99 14.79 13.66
N SER A 223 0.64 15.46 12.58
CA SER A 223 1.61 16.21 11.75
C SER A 223 2.29 17.32 12.54
N TYR A 224 1.53 18.04 13.37
CA TYR A 224 2.10 19.07 14.25
C TYR A 224 3.05 18.49 15.31
N TYR A 225 2.77 17.32 15.88
CA TYR A 225 3.72 16.65 16.78
C TYR A 225 5.01 16.23 16.07
N LEU A 226 4.91 15.70 14.85
CA LEU A 226 6.11 15.34 14.08
C LEU A 226 6.93 16.57 13.69
N ILE A 227 6.28 17.70 13.37
CA ILE A 227 6.95 18.99 13.17
C ILE A 227 7.68 19.43 14.46
N ALA A 228 7.01 19.35 15.61
CA ALA A 228 7.64 19.67 16.90
C ALA A 228 8.85 18.78 17.18
N TRP A 229 8.72 17.47 16.93
CA TRP A 229 9.80 16.51 17.12
C TRP A 229 11.00 16.83 16.23
N PHE A 230 10.76 17.14 14.96
CA PHE A 230 11.82 17.56 14.05
C PHE A 230 12.56 18.82 14.55
N ILE A 231 11.82 19.86 14.96
CA ILE A 231 12.44 21.10 15.46
C ILE A 231 13.24 20.83 16.73
N LEU A 232 12.68 20.05 17.67
CA LEU A 232 13.35 19.69 18.92
C LEU A 232 14.67 18.96 18.64
N LYS A 233 14.62 17.96 17.75
CA LYS A 233 15.73 17.06 17.46
C LYS A 233 16.84 17.72 16.64
N TYR A 234 16.50 18.63 15.73
CA TYR A 234 17.45 19.26 14.81
C TYR A 234 17.64 20.77 15.08
N LYS A 235 17.29 21.27 16.27
CA LYS A 235 17.42 22.68 16.67
C LYS A 235 18.81 23.29 16.43
N GLU A 236 19.86 22.48 16.55
CA GLU A 236 21.26 22.90 16.37
C GLU A 236 21.75 22.80 14.92
N HIS A 237 21.03 22.05 14.06
CA HIS A 237 21.46 21.71 12.70
C HIS A 237 20.76 22.54 11.62
N VAL A 238 19.63 23.18 11.93
CA VAL A 238 18.85 23.94 10.93
C VAL A 238 19.04 25.44 11.13
N HIS A 239 19.69 26.10 10.15
CA HIS A 239 19.91 27.54 10.20
C HIS A 239 18.60 28.31 9.87
N PRO A 240 18.08 29.18 10.76
CA PRO A 240 16.76 29.83 10.62
C PRO A 240 16.61 30.88 9.50
N SER A 241 17.56 31.00 8.58
CA SER A 241 17.63 32.10 7.62
C SER A 241 17.32 31.68 6.17
N LEU A 242 16.99 30.41 5.91
CA LEU A 242 16.94 29.86 4.55
C LEU A 242 15.65 29.08 4.21
N ASP A 243 14.61 29.13 5.04
CA ASP A 243 13.49 28.18 4.95
C ASP A 243 12.09 28.83 5.12
N PRO A 244 11.10 28.57 4.25
CA PRO A 244 9.71 28.98 4.49
C PRO A 244 9.11 28.44 5.80
N ILE A 245 9.66 27.34 6.33
CA ILE A 245 9.25 26.72 7.60
C ILE A 245 9.87 27.49 8.81
N CYS A 246 10.75 28.49 8.58
CA CYS A 246 11.49 29.28 9.59
C CYS A 246 10.67 29.86 10.76
N SER A 247 9.37 30.14 10.58
CA SER A 247 8.52 30.63 11.68
C SER A 247 8.28 29.57 12.75
N LEU A 248 8.30 28.28 12.37
CA LEU A 248 8.10 27.15 13.27
C LEU A 248 9.38 26.76 14.02
N TYR A 249 10.56 26.92 13.41
CA TYR A 249 11.84 26.52 14.00
C TYR A 249 12.28 27.30 15.24
N LYS A 250 11.71 28.49 15.48
CA LYS A 250 12.09 29.30 16.66
C LYS A 250 11.54 28.74 17.98
N ASP A 251 10.47 27.98 17.92
CA ASP A 251 9.77 27.46 19.10
C ASP A 251 9.07 26.13 18.78
N TRP A 252 9.70 25.01 19.16
CA TRP A 252 9.14 23.67 18.99
C TRP A 252 7.84 23.45 19.80
N THR A 253 7.52 24.32 20.77
CA THR A 253 6.28 24.24 21.54
C THR A 253 5.08 24.81 20.78
N LEU A 254 5.31 25.67 19.77
CA LEU A 254 4.24 26.27 18.99
C LEU A 254 3.43 25.21 18.20
N PRO A 255 4.07 24.29 17.45
CA PRO A 255 3.33 23.17 16.83
C PRO A 255 2.57 22.33 17.86
N ILE A 256 3.11 22.09 19.05
CA ILE A 256 2.41 21.31 20.11
C ILE A 256 1.12 22.02 20.56
N ARG A 257 1.16 23.36 20.71
CA ARG A 257 -0.05 24.14 21.04
C ARG A 257 -1.09 24.06 19.92
N GLN A 258 -0.65 24.04 18.67
CA GLN A 258 -1.53 23.85 17.51
C GLN A 258 -2.13 22.44 17.50
N ALA A 259 -1.33 21.40 17.76
CA ALA A 259 -1.79 20.01 17.87
C ALA A 259 -2.92 19.87 18.90
N TYR A 260 -2.70 20.38 20.11
CA TYR A 260 -3.67 20.31 21.19
C TYR A 260 -4.98 21.07 20.88
N THR A 261 -4.87 22.21 20.21
CA THR A 261 -6.05 22.98 19.79
C THR A 261 -6.91 22.16 18.82
N MET A 262 -6.27 21.42 17.90
CA MET A 262 -6.96 20.54 16.94
C MET A 262 -7.56 19.31 17.62
N GLU A 263 -6.90 18.73 18.63
CA GLU A 263 -7.42 17.60 19.41
C GLU A 263 -8.70 17.94 20.17
N ILE A 264 -8.74 19.09 20.85
CA ILE A 264 -9.95 19.57 21.53
C ILE A 264 -11.11 19.69 20.54
N LEU A 265 -10.82 20.22 19.34
CA LEU A 265 -11.84 20.45 18.32
C LEU A 265 -12.36 19.15 17.68
N HIS A 266 -11.58 18.07 17.70
CA HIS A 266 -11.88 16.86 16.95
C HIS A 266 -12.02 15.58 17.79
N THR A 267 -11.82 15.61 19.11
CA THR A 267 -11.94 14.45 20.03
C THR A 267 -11.22 13.20 19.50
N ASN A 268 -9.99 13.37 19.03
CA ASN A 268 -9.19 12.28 18.49
C ASN A 268 -8.13 11.88 19.52
N ASN A 269 -8.03 10.59 19.84
CA ASN A 269 -6.87 10.03 20.51
C ASN A 269 -5.71 10.02 19.49
N VAL A 270 -4.64 10.76 19.75
CA VAL A 270 -3.51 10.85 18.82
C VAL A 270 -2.44 9.86 19.24
N ASP A 271 -1.99 9.02 18.32
CA ASP A 271 -0.87 8.12 18.55
C ASP A 271 0.45 8.89 18.44
N ILE A 272 0.95 9.34 19.60
CA ILE A 272 2.22 10.08 19.72
C ILE A 272 3.38 9.08 19.82
N PRO A 273 4.43 9.21 18.98
CA PRO A 273 5.59 8.32 19.04
C PRO A 273 6.26 8.34 20.43
N GLN A 274 6.51 7.16 21.01
CA GLN A 274 7.14 7.05 22.34
C GLN A 274 8.55 7.64 22.37
N GLU A 275 9.28 7.56 21.26
CA GLU A 275 10.61 8.16 21.13
C GLU A 275 10.57 9.68 21.22
N PHE A 276 9.50 10.32 20.69
CA PHE A 276 9.32 11.75 20.85
C PHE A 276 9.07 12.13 22.31
N VAL A 277 8.25 11.36 23.03
CA VAL A 277 8.01 11.57 24.47
C VAL A 277 9.32 11.46 25.25
N LYS A 278 10.17 10.48 24.92
CA LYS A 278 11.51 10.32 25.52
C LYS A 278 12.41 11.53 25.24
N ASP A 279 12.40 12.04 24.01
CA ASP A 279 13.19 13.23 23.65
C ASP A 279 12.72 14.47 24.44
N ILE A 280 11.42 14.63 24.68
CA ILE A 280 10.89 15.69 25.54
C ILE A 280 11.30 15.47 27.01
N GLN A 281 11.24 14.23 27.51
CA GLN A 281 11.70 13.89 28.87
C GLN A 281 13.16 14.26 29.08
N ASN A 282 14.03 13.92 28.14
CA ASN A 282 15.45 14.28 28.19
C ASN A 282 15.65 15.81 28.25
N GLU A 283 14.88 16.58 27.48
CA GLU A 283 14.95 18.05 27.52
C GLU A 283 14.41 18.65 28.83
N ALA A 284 13.38 18.04 29.41
CA ALA A 284 12.87 18.43 30.73
C ALA A 284 13.89 18.14 31.84
N GLU A 285 14.60 17.02 31.76
CA GLU A 285 15.71 16.66 32.66
C GLU A 285 16.90 17.60 32.51
N ASN A 286 17.17 18.08 31.29
CA ASN A 286 18.16 19.10 30.99
C ASN A 286 17.74 20.53 31.42
N GLY A 287 16.57 20.68 32.05
CA GLY A 287 16.11 21.93 32.67
C GLY A 287 15.24 22.82 31.79
N SER A 288 14.72 22.34 30.66
CA SER A 288 13.71 23.09 29.88
C SER A 288 12.38 23.14 30.64
N LYS A 289 11.98 24.35 31.06
CA LYS A 289 10.69 24.60 31.70
C LYS A 289 9.52 24.36 30.75
N GLU A 290 9.74 24.62 29.46
CA GLU A 290 8.78 24.37 28.41
C GLU A 290 8.50 22.87 28.24
N ALA A 291 9.55 22.04 28.24
CA ALA A 291 9.42 20.59 28.16
C ALA A 291 8.69 20.02 29.39
N GLN A 292 9.01 20.51 30.59
CA GLN A 292 8.30 20.14 31.84
C GLN A 292 6.80 20.47 31.75
N PHE A 293 6.46 21.68 31.29
CA PHE A 293 5.06 22.09 31.11
C PHE A 293 4.31 21.18 30.13
N VAL A 294 4.92 20.83 29.00
CA VAL A 294 4.32 19.92 28.00
C VAL A 294 4.09 18.52 28.58
N LEU A 295 5.06 17.96 29.31
CA LEU A 295 4.91 16.65 29.94
C LEU A 295 3.77 16.65 30.98
N GLU A 296 3.73 17.66 31.84
CA GLU A 296 2.76 17.74 32.94
C GLU A 296 1.32 17.96 32.47
N HIS A 297 1.11 18.72 31.38
CA HIS A 297 -0.22 19.21 30.99
C HIS A 297 -0.74 18.68 29.66
N ARG A 298 0.10 18.01 28.85
CA ARG A 298 -0.29 17.54 27.50
C ARG A 298 -0.08 16.04 27.32
N LEU A 299 1.05 15.51 27.77
CA LEU A 299 1.42 14.10 27.55
C LEU A 299 1.08 13.17 28.73
N SER A 300 0.81 13.73 29.92
CA SER A 300 0.37 12.98 31.10
C SER A 300 -1.06 12.44 31.02
N ALA A 301 -1.88 12.98 30.11
CA ALA A 301 -3.28 12.56 29.92
C ALA A 301 -3.43 11.36 28.95
N GLU A 302 -2.36 11.00 28.23
CA GLU A 302 -2.35 9.93 27.20
C GLU A 302 -1.49 8.71 27.58
N LEU A 303 -0.74 8.78 28.69
CA LEU A 303 0.03 7.66 29.30
C LEU A 303 -0.78 6.95 30.39
#